data_AF-A0A7Y2HEN8-F1
#
_entry.id   AF-A0A7Y2HEN8-F1
#
_cell.length_a   1.000
_cell.length_b   1.000
_cell.length_c   1.000
_cell.angle_alpha   90.00
_cell.angle_beta   90.00
_cell.angle_gamma   90.00
#
_symmetry.space_group_name_H-M   'P 1'
#
loop_
_entity.id
_entity.type
_entity.pdbx_description
1 polymer ?
#
loop_
_entity_poly.entity_id
_entity_poly.type
_entity_poly.pdbx_seq_one_letter_code
_entity_poly.pdbx_strand_id
1 'polypeptide(L)' 'MITKEKLYKQIESFPDELEIEELIERLLLIDKLEKRKIESDNDDTVSEGELDNEIKGWLEINKK' A
#
# COMPACT_ATOMS: atom_id res chain seq x y z
N MET A 1 4.89 -5.25 -8.48
CA MET A 1 4.94 -4.68 -9.84
C MET A 1 3.58 -4.92 -10.49
N ILE A 2 2.81 -3.86 -10.72
CA ILE A 2 1.46 -3.95 -11.29
C ILE A 2 1.50 -4.27 -12.79
N THR A 3 0.60 -5.13 -13.27
CA THR A 3 0.44 -5.41 -14.70
C THR A 3 -0.54 -4.42 -15.34
N LYS A 4 -0.39 -4.19 -16.65
CA LYS A 4 -1.31 -3.34 -17.42
C LYS A 4 -2.77 -3.77 -17.30
N GLU A 5 -3.02 -5.08 -17.24
CA GLU A 5 -4.36 -5.64 -17.07
C GLU A 5 -4.97 -5.31 -15.70
N LYS A 6 -4.20 -5.48 -14.61
CA LYS A 6 -4.65 -5.13 -13.26
C LYS A 6 -4.89 -3.62 -13.11
N LEU A 7 -4.07 -2.81 -13.78
CA LEU A 7 -4.24 -1.36 -13.84
C LEU A 7 -5.57 -0.98 -14.48
N TYR A 8 -5.90 -1.53 -15.66
CA TYR A 8 -7.17 -1.24 -16.32
C TYR A 8 -8.38 -1.64 -15.47
N LYS A 9 -8.36 -2.83 -14.87
CA LYS A 9 -9.43 -3.28 -13.95
C LYS A 9 -9.67 -2.31 -12.80
N GLN A 10 -8.63 -1.62 -12.33
CA GLN A 10 -8.79 -0.62 -11.29
C GLN A 10 -9.31 0.72 -11.82
N ILE A 11 -8.77 1.19 -12.94
CA ILE A 11 -9.23 2.43 -13.59
C ILE A 11 -10.72 2.34 -13.99
N GLU A 12 -11.22 1.16 -14.36
CA GLU A 12 -12.66 0.96 -14.63
C GLU A 12 -13.58 1.28 -13.44
N SER A 13 -13.07 1.26 -12.21
CA SER A 13 -13.83 1.61 -11.01
C SER A 13 -13.76 3.08 -10.62
N PHE A 14 -13.01 3.88 -11.39
CA PHE A 14 -12.77 5.28 -11.05
C PHE A 14 -13.95 6.15 -11.49
N PRO A 15 -14.19 7.27 -10.80
CA PRO A 15 -15.18 8.25 -11.22
C PRO A 15 -14.83 8.85 -12.59
N ASP A 16 -15.83 9.35 -13.30
CA ASP A 16 -15.67 9.99 -14.62
C ASP A 16 -14.76 11.23 -14.56
N GLU A 17 -14.78 11.94 -13.43
CA GLU A 17 -13.88 13.05 -13.12
C GLU A 17 -13.04 12.70 -11.89
N LEU A 18 -11.73 12.90 -11.99
CA LEU A 18 -10.79 12.76 -10.89
C LEU A 18 -9.61 13.69 -11.06
N GLU A 19 -8.95 14.02 -9.96
CA GLU A 19 -7.69 14.74 -10.00
C GLU A 19 -6.52 13.78 -10.28
N ILE A 20 -5.53 14.27 -11.04
CA ILE A 20 -4.35 13.45 -11.39
C ILE A 20 -3.58 12.99 -10.16
N GLU A 21 -3.59 13.79 -9.08
CA GLU A 21 -2.92 13.46 -7.83
C GLU A 21 -3.59 12.27 -7.14
N GLU A 22 -4.92 12.24 -7.09
CA GLU A 22 -5.69 11.12 -6.56
C GLU A 22 -5.44 9.82 -7.36
N LEU A 23 -5.28 9.91 -8.69
CA LEU A 23 -4.90 8.76 -9.51
C LEU A 23 -3.55 8.20 -9.04
N ILE A 24 -2.54 9.06 -8.92
CA ILE A 24 -1.18 8.65 -8.56
C ILE A 24 -1.18 7.99 -7.17
N GLU A 25 -1.87 8.57 -6.19
CA GLU A 25 -1.98 8.00 -4.85
C GLU A 25 -2.63 6.61 -4.85
N ARG A 26 -3.73 6.45 -5.59
CA ARG A 26 -4.42 5.16 -5.71
C ARG A 26 -3.53 4.11 -6.38
N LEU A 27 -2.79 4.47 -7.42
CA LEU A 27 -1.85 3.56 -8.08
C LEU A 27 -0.70 3.14 -7.16
N LEU A 28 -0.18 4.07 -6.34
CA LEU A 28 0.82 3.77 -5.32
C LEU A 28 0.28 2.80 -4.26
N LEU A 29 -0.96 2.99 -3.83
CA LEU A 29 -1.62 2.10 -2.87
C LEU A 29 -1.76 0.68 -3.44
N ILE A 30 -2.20 0.56 -4.70
CA ILE A 30 -2.35 -0.75 -5.36
C ILE A 30 -1.01 -1.48 -5.46
N ASP A 31 0.07 -0.79 -5.86
CA ASP A 31 1.40 -1.43 -5.92
C ASP A 31 1.89 -1.89 -4.53
N LYS A 32 1.63 -1.10 -3.48
CA LYS A 32 1.93 -1.51 -2.09
C LYS A 32 1.15 -2.76 -1.68
N LEU A 33 -0.14 -2.84 -1.99
CA LEU A 33 -0.97 -4.00 -1.65
C LEU A 33 -0.51 -5.26 -2.38
N GLU A 34 -0.18 -5.15 -3.67
CA GLU A 34 0.34 -6.28 -4.45
C GLU A 34 1.68 -6.78 -3.90
N LYS A 35 2.57 -5.89 -3.48
CA LYS A 35 3.83 -6.27 -2.79
C LYS A 35 3.55 -6.98 -1.47
N ARG A 36 2.70 -6.39 -0.62
CA ARG A 36 2.36 -6.98 0.69
C ARG A 36 1.64 -8.32 0.58
N LYS A 37 0.87 -8.53 -0.49
CA LYS A 37 0.28 -9.84 -0.76
C LYS A 37 1.36 -10.89 -1.03
N ILE A 38 2.36 -10.57 -1.86
CA ILE A 38 3.48 -11.47 -2.15
C ILE A 38 4.30 -11.75 -0.88
N GLU A 39 4.59 -10.72 -0.08
CA GLU A 39 5.27 -10.85 1.22
C GLU A 39 4.47 -11.77 2.16
N SER A 40 3.15 -11.57 2.25
CA SER A 40 2.27 -12.43 3.03
C SER A 40 2.24 -13.88 2.53
N ASP A 41 2.22 -14.11 1.21
CA ASP A 41 2.23 -15.45 0.62
C ASP A 41 3.58 -16.17 0.87
N ASN A 42 4.65 -15.42 1.14
CA ASN A 42 5.99 -15.93 1.43
C ASN A 42 6.29 -16.07 2.94
N ASP A 43 5.31 -15.84 3.83
CA ASP A 43 5.50 -15.72 5.28
C ASP A 43 6.50 -14.62 5.70
N ASP A 44 6.78 -13.65 4.82
CA ASP A 44 7.55 -12.43 5.12
C ASP A 44 6.69 -11.45 5.94
N THR A 45 6.31 -11.86 7.14
CA THR A 45 5.42 -11.14 8.04
C THR A 45 6.09 -10.88 9.39
N VAL A 46 5.62 -9.86 10.09
CA VAL A 46 6.06 -9.53 11.45
C VAL A 46 4.99 -9.96 12.45
N SER A 47 5.42 -10.40 13.63
CA SER A 47 4.53 -10.66 14.75
C SER A 47 3.93 -9.37 15.29
N GLU A 48 2.82 -9.50 16.03
CA GLU A 48 2.17 -8.37 16.70
C GLU A 48 3.12 -7.65 17.68
N GLY A 49 3.97 -8.39 18.40
CA GLY A 49 4.93 -7.80 19.32
C GLY A 49 6.05 -7.02 18.62
N GLU A 50 6.46 -7.45 17.43
CA GLU A 50 7.42 -6.71 16.59
C GLU A 50 6.79 -5.44 16.04
N LEU A 51 5.55 -5.52 15.54
CA LEU A 51 4.78 -4.38 15.08
C LEU A 51 4.61 -3.32 16.17
N ASP A 52 4.27 -3.73 17.40
CA ASP A 52 4.14 -2.83 18.55
C ASP A 52 5.43 -2.04 18.84
N ASN A 53 6.58 -2.70 18.71
CA ASN A 53 7.88 -2.06 18.93
C ASN A 53 8.22 -1.06 17.82
N GLU A 54 7.92 -1.39 16.56
CA GLU A 54 8.10 -0.47 15.43
C GLU A 54 7.21 0.77 15.56
N ILE A 55 5.93 0.59 15.92
CA ILE A 55 4.98 1.70 16.10
C ILE A 55 5.46 2.64 17.22
N LYS A 56 5.91 2.10 18.35
CA LYS A 56 6.47 2.90 19.44
C LYS A 56 7.68 3.71 18.97
N GLY A 57 8.60 3.08 18.24
CA GLY A 57 9.76 3.77 17.67
C GLY A 57 9.37 4.92 16.73
N TRP A 58 8.41 4.68 15.84
CA TRP A 58 7.91 5.71 14.93
C TRP A 58 7.27 6.90 15.65
N LEU A 59 6.47 6.64 16.70
CA LEU A 59 5.84 7.69 17.50
C LEU A 59 6.89 8.53 18.28
N GLU A 60 7.94 7.91 18.81
CA GLU A 60 9.01 8.66 19.49
C GLU A 60 9.84 9.52 18.52
N ILE A 61 10.09 9.05 17.29
CA ILE A 61 10.82 9.80 16.26
C ILE A 61 10.05 11.05 15.82
N ASN A 62 8.73 10.95 15.72
CA ASN A 62 7.86 12.01 15.18
C ASN A 62 7.23 12.91 16.28
N LYS A 63 7.68 12.80 17.53
CA LYS A 63 7.21 13.59 18.68
C LYS A 63 7.67 15.07 18.70
N LYS A 64 8.07 15.64 17.56
CA LYS A 64 8.50 17.04 17.47
C LYS A 64 7.34 18.01 17.28
#